data_AF-A0A1I0H9J9-F1
#
_entry.id   AF-A0A1I0H9J9-F1
#
_cell.length_a   1.000
_cell.length_b   1.000
_cell.length_c   1.000
_cell.angle_alpha   90.00
_cell.angle_beta   90.00
_cell.angle_gamma   90.00
#
_symmetry.space_group_name_H-M   'P 1'
#
loop_
_entity.id
_entity.type
_entity.pdbx_description
1 polymer ?
#
loop_
_entity_poly.entity_id
_entity_poly.type
_entity_poly.pdbx_seq_one_letter_code
_entity_poly.pdbx_strand_id
1 'polypeptide(L)'
;MNIINPGLETFVDHNRADFDAFEPRPDLWEAIAQDLDAAPAAPALPTEPAPSRVLPLFPPAAPAALVGAAGLATDTTTAAVRSARPYGIAAAVATLLLLGTWAWQQPQAASWTQAGATTALPAEVAPELPPYTVPGLASPASIGPEQRLASAVQRMETYYAVQLAERQQELRQADEGVAANAPRADWQQELASLDEAYEQLKTELYQNPEPEMVLEAMNRNMQIRLDLLGQQLRTREQIREYHNQPYMVADSRRLP
;
A
#
# COMPACT_ATOMS: atom_id res chain seq x y z
N MET A 1 -9.60 4.46 35.90
CA MET A 1 -9.98 5.87 35.67
C MET A 1 -10.16 6.00 34.16
N ASN A 2 -11.40 5.99 33.67
CA ASN A 2 -11.67 6.05 32.23
C ASN A 2 -11.35 7.45 31.73
N ILE A 3 -10.41 7.56 30.79
CA ILE A 3 -10.08 8.80 30.10
C ILE A 3 -11.06 8.88 28.93
N ILE A 4 -12.31 9.24 29.21
CA ILE A 4 -13.27 9.62 28.17
C ILE A 4 -12.70 10.91 27.57
N ASN A 5 -12.27 10.88 26.32
CA ASN A 5 -11.73 12.06 25.63
C ASN A 5 -12.86 13.10 25.50
N PRO A 6 -12.91 14.15 26.34
CA PRO A 6 -14.06 15.05 26.39
C PRO A 6 -14.21 15.86 25.11
N GLY A 7 -13.18 15.91 24.25
CA GLY A 7 -13.18 16.67 23.01
C GLY A 7 -14.18 16.16 21.97
N LEU A 8 -14.33 14.84 21.82
CA LEU A 8 -15.21 14.27 20.78
C LEU A 8 -16.68 14.34 21.20
N GLU A 9 -16.98 14.01 22.46
CA GLU A 9 -18.32 14.10 23.05
C GLU A 9 -18.81 15.56 23.06
N THR A 10 -17.96 16.49 23.49
CA THR A 10 -18.26 17.93 23.45
C THR A 10 -18.44 18.44 22.01
N PHE A 11 -17.64 17.96 21.05
CA PHE A 11 -17.77 18.35 19.64
C PHE A 11 -19.09 17.86 19.05
N VAL A 12 -19.46 16.58 19.28
CA VAL A 12 -20.71 16.02 18.79
C VAL A 12 -21.90 16.77 19.40
N ASP A 13 -21.88 17.08 20.70
CA ASP A 13 -22.95 17.85 21.35
C ASP A 13 -23.08 19.27 20.78
N HIS A 14 -21.97 19.96 20.54
CA HIS A 14 -21.98 21.30 19.95
C HIS A 14 -22.47 21.32 18.51
N ASN A 15 -22.20 20.27 17.73
CA ASN A 15 -22.60 20.18 16.33
C ASN A 15 -23.92 19.41 16.12
N ARG A 16 -24.54 18.89 17.19
CA ARG A 16 -25.76 18.06 17.11
C ARG A 16 -26.91 18.79 16.41
N ALA A 17 -27.08 20.08 16.70
CA ALA A 17 -28.09 20.90 16.05
C ALA A 17 -27.83 21.09 14.54
N ASP A 18 -26.56 21.12 14.11
CA ASP A 18 -26.19 21.21 12.69
C ASP A 18 -26.41 19.88 11.95
N PHE A 19 -26.25 18.75 12.64
CA PHE A 19 -26.62 17.43 12.12
C PHE A 19 -28.13 17.25 12.00
N ASP A 20 -28.89 17.71 13.00
CA ASP A 20 -30.36 17.64 13.02
C ASP A 20 -31.01 18.73 12.13
N ALA A 21 -30.26 19.74 11.66
CA ALA A 21 -30.79 20.81 10.81
C ALA A 21 -31.20 20.33 9.41
N PHE A 22 -30.63 19.23 8.93
CA PHE A 22 -30.93 18.64 7.64
C PHE A 22 -31.73 17.37 7.81
N GLU A 23 -32.95 17.49 8.32
CA GLU A 23 -33.91 16.41 8.19
C GLU A 23 -34.14 16.14 6.69
N PRO A 24 -33.98 14.89 6.21
CA PRO A 24 -34.41 14.56 4.86
C PRO A 24 -35.89 14.92 4.73
N ARG A 25 -36.32 15.30 3.52
CA ARG A 25 -37.75 15.58 3.27
C ARG A 25 -38.58 14.40 3.81
N PRO A 26 -39.67 14.64 4.55
CA PRO A 26 -40.46 13.56 5.16
C PRO A 26 -40.96 12.55 4.12
N ASP A 27 -41.19 13.01 2.88
CA ASP A 27 -41.63 12.18 1.76
C ASP A 27 -40.48 11.47 1.00
N LEU A 28 -39.22 11.63 1.43
CA LEU A 28 -38.07 11.08 0.72
C LEU A 28 -38.09 9.55 0.72
N TRP A 29 -38.53 8.93 1.81
CA TRP A 29 -38.67 7.48 1.89
C TRP A 29 -39.84 6.95 1.05
N GLU A 30 -40.97 7.66 1.03
CA GLU A 30 -42.10 7.38 0.15
C GLU A 30 -41.69 7.48 -1.33
N ALA A 31 -40.92 8.50 -1.70
CA ALA A 31 -40.41 8.67 -3.06
C ALA A 31 -39.45 7.55 -3.45
N ILE A 32 -38.56 7.11 -2.56
CA ILE A 32 -37.67 5.96 -2.80
C ILE A 32 -38.49 4.67 -2.95
N ALA A 33 -39.48 4.43 -2.09
CA ALA A 33 -40.35 3.26 -2.19
C ALA A 33 -41.12 3.27 -3.51
N GLN A 34 -41.64 4.43 -3.90
CA GLN A 34 -42.37 4.59 -5.16
C GLN A 34 -41.48 4.42 -6.38
N ASP A 35 -40.20 4.84 -6.35
CA ASP A 35 -39.26 4.63 -7.45
C ASP A 35 -38.83 3.15 -7.56
N LEU A 36 -38.71 2.46 -6.42
CA LEU A 36 -38.47 1.00 -6.38
C LEU A 36 -39.66 0.19 -6.90
N ASP A 37 -40.88 0.62 -6.59
CA ASP A 37 -42.12 -0.01 -7.08
C ASP A 37 -42.48 0.40 -8.52
N ALA A 38 -42.06 1.61 -8.94
CA ALA A 38 -42.26 2.12 -10.30
C ALA A 38 -41.19 1.64 -11.28
N ALA A 39 -40.14 0.96 -10.82
CA ALA A 39 -39.26 0.19 -11.68
C ALA A 39 -40.13 -0.78 -12.50
N PRO A 40 -40.33 -0.53 -13.81
CA PRO A 40 -41.30 -1.30 -14.56
C PRO A 40 -40.81 -2.74 -14.61
N ALA A 41 -41.68 -3.66 -14.21
CA ALA A 41 -41.59 -5.05 -14.62
C ALA A 41 -41.30 -5.05 -16.13
N ALA A 42 -40.08 -5.44 -16.48
CA ALA A 42 -39.62 -5.48 -17.85
C ALA A 42 -40.69 -6.18 -18.71
N PRO A 43 -41.00 -5.66 -19.92
CA PRO A 43 -41.94 -6.34 -20.80
C PRO A 43 -41.44 -7.78 -20.98
N ALA A 44 -42.34 -8.74 -20.77
CA ALA A 44 -42.07 -10.17 -20.83
C ALA A 44 -41.32 -10.53 -22.12
N LEU A 45 -40.00 -10.68 -22.00
CA LEU A 45 -39.16 -11.33 -22.99
C LEU A 45 -39.10 -12.82 -22.62
N PRO A 46 -39.10 -13.72 -23.62
CA PRO A 46 -39.15 -15.16 -23.38
C PRO A 46 -38.01 -15.62 -22.46
N THR A 47 -38.31 -16.58 -21.60
CA THR A 47 -37.39 -17.23 -20.66
C THR A 47 -36.21 -17.86 -21.42
N GLU A 48 -35.14 -17.10 -21.59
CA GLU A 48 -33.78 -17.61 -21.76
C GLU A 48 -32.90 -16.97 -20.68
N PRO A 49 -32.02 -17.73 -20.01
CA PRO A 49 -31.12 -17.19 -19.01
C PRO A 49 -30.05 -16.34 -19.70
N ALA A 50 -30.33 -15.05 -19.88
CA ALA A 50 -29.34 -14.09 -20.37
C ALA A 50 -28.22 -13.99 -19.33
N PRO A 51 -26.95 -14.28 -19.69
CA PRO A 51 -25.84 -14.10 -18.77
C PRO A 51 -25.74 -12.62 -18.38
N SER A 52 -25.44 -12.39 -17.10
CA SER A 52 -25.17 -11.08 -16.51
C SER A 52 -24.35 -10.22 -17.47
N ARG A 53 -24.95 -9.15 -17.98
CA ARG A 53 -24.28 -8.20 -18.86
C ARG A 53 -23.37 -7.34 -17.98
N VAL A 54 -22.18 -7.86 -17.67
CA VAL A 54 -21.11 -7.12 -16.98
C VAL A 54 -20.66 -5.99 -17.91
N LEU A 55 -20.87 -4.75 -17.51
CA LEU A 55 -20.30 -3.59 -18.18
C LEU A 55 -18.85 -3.43 -17.68
N PRO A 56 -17.82 -3.52 -18.54
CA PRO A 56 -16.46 -3.29 -18.10
C PRO A 56 -16.27 -1.80 -17.74
N LEU A 57 -15.68 -1.52 -16.57
CA LEU A 57 -15.33 -0.16 -16.11
C LEU A 57 -14.25 0.51 -16.97
N PHE A 58 -13.61 -0.25 -17.86
CA PHE A 58 -12.70 0.26 -18.88
C PHE A 58 -13.07 -0.38 -20.23
N PRO A 59 -13.66 0.35 -21.19
CA PRO A 59 -13.75 -0.16 -22.55
C PRO A 59 -12.32 -0.30 -23.09
N PRO A 60 -11.94 -1.44 -23.69
CA PRO A 60 -10.64 -1.53 -24.35
C PRO A 60 -10.60 -0.44 -25.42
N ALA A 61 -9.59 0.42 -25.36
CA ALA A 61 -9.40 1.51 -26.30
C ALA A 61 -9.55 0.96 -27.72
N ALA A 62 -10.59 1.40 -28.42
CA ALA A 62 -10.70 1.15 -29.85
C ALA A 62 -9.40 1.66 -30.48
N PRO A 63 -8.63 0.83 -31.21
CA PRO A 63 -7.51 1.35 -31.95
C PRO A 63 -8.10 2.32 -32.97
N ALA A 64 -7.72 3.59 -32.84
CA ALA A 64 -7.90 4.59 -33.87
C ALA A 64 -7.10 4.11 -35.10
N ALA A 65 -7.73 3.28 -35.93
CA ALA A 65 -7.19 2.85 -37.20
C ALA A 65 -7.57 3.92 -38.23
N LEU A 66 -6.63 4.85 -38.37
CA LEU A 66 -6.46 5.72 -39.51
C LEU A 66 -6.68 4.98 -40.83
N VAL A 67 -7.41 5.65 -41.71
CA VAL A 67 -7.50 5.37 -43.14
C VAL A 67 -6.09 5.28 -43.74
N GLY A 68 -5.79 4.19 -44.45
CA GLY A 68 -4.55 4.02 -45.20
C GLY A 68 -4.57 2.74 -46.04
N ALA A 69 -4.35 2.91 -47.34
CA ALA A 69 -4.72 2.01 -48.41
C ALA A 69 -3.72 0.85 -48.70
N ALA A 70 -4.26 -0.20 -49.31
CA ALA A 70 -3.68 -1.08 -50.33
C ALA A 70 -2.48 -1.98 -49.95
N GLY A 71 -2.62 -3.29 -50.18
CA GLY A 71 -1.46 -4.18 -50.32
C GLY A 71 -1.73 -5.68 -50.19
N LEU A 72 -2.21 -6.28 -51.28
CA LEU A 72 -2.03 -7.65 -51.77
C LEU A 72 -2.08 -8.89 -50.83
N ALA A 73 -2.94 -9.80 -51.29
CA ALA A 73 -3.10 -11.22 -51.01
C ALA A 73 -1.81 -12.06 -50.94
N THR A 74 -1.89 -13.17 -50.18
CA THR A 74 -1.78 -14.55 -50.70
C THR A 74 -2.39 -15.57 -49.72
N ASP A 75 -3.57 -16.06 -50.07
CA ASP A 75 -3.92 -17.48 -50.28
C ASP A 75 -3.27 -18.63 -49.46
N THR A 76 -4.18 -19.43 -48.88
CA THR A 76 -4.34 -20.88 -49.14
C THR A 76 -3.98 -21.90 -48.04
N THR A 77 -5.01 -22.73 -47.77
CA THR A 77 -5.01 -24.17 -47.41
C THR A 77 -5.10 -24.61 -45.94
N THR A 78 -6.32 -25.02 -45.60
CA THR A 78 -6.74 -26.35 -45.10
C THR A 78 -5.73 -27.22 -44.35
N ALA A 79 -6.12 -27.68 -43.15
CA ALA A 79 -6.62 -29.04 -42.91
C ALA A 79 -6.46 -29.44 -41.43
N ALA A 80 -7.56 -29.80 -40.80
CA ALA A 80 -7.56 -30.57 -39.56
C ALA A 80 -7.07 -32.01 -39.82
N VAL A 81 -6.33 -32.62 -38.89
CA VAL A 81 -6.55 -34.00 -38.43
C VAL A 81 -5.83 -34.25 -37.09
N ARG A 82 -6.49 -35.13 -36.34
CA ARG A 82 -6.42 -35.59 -34.96
C ARG A 82 -5.09 -36.24 -34.48
N SER A 83 -5.02 -36.31 -33.15
CA SER A 83 -4.55 -37.41 -32.27
C SER A 83 -3.06 -37.50 -31.88
N ALA A 84 -2.80 -37.29 -30.58
CA ALA A 84 -2.18 -38.27 -29.67
C ALA A 84 -2.33 -37.80 -28.19
N ARG A 85 -2.74 -38.72 -27.31
CA ARG A 85 -2.62 -38.63 -25.82
C ARG A 85 -1.36 -39.42 -25.40
N PRO A 86 -0.99 -39.57 -24.11
CA PRO A 86 -0.82 -38.64 -22.96
C PRO A 86 0.55 -38.81 -22.23
N TYR A 87 0.81 -37.95 -21.22
CA TYR A 87 1.84 -38.01 -20.15
C TYR A 87 3.26 -37.48 -20.38
N GLY A 88 3.66 -36.58 -19.46
CA GLY A 88 4.93 -35.86 -19.37
C GLY A 88 4.60 -34.36 -19.32
N ILE A 89 4.42 -33.71 -18.18
CA ILE A 89 5.43 -33.44 -17.15
C ILE A 89 4.66 -33.17 -15.84
N ALA A 90 4.47 -34.19 -15.00
CA ALA A 90 3.96 -34.02 -13.63
C ALA A 90 5.10 -33.99 -12.59
N ALA A 91 6.35 -33.78 -13.01
CA ALA A 91 7.52 -33.96 -12.13
C ALA A 91 8.58 -32.84 -12.21
N ALA A 92 8.24 -31.65 -12.72
CA ALA A 92 9.20 -30.52 -12.73
C ALA A 92 8.71 -29.23 -12.05
N VAL A 93 7.44 -29.14 -11.63
CA VAL A 93 6.91 -27.95 -10.94
C VAL A 93 6.98 -28.09 -9.41
N ALA A 94 7.09 -29.32 -8.89
CA ALA A 94 7.14 -29.58 -7.44
C ALA A 94 8.50 -29.25 -6.79
N THR A 95 9.58 -29.07 -7.55
CA THR A 95 10.90 -28.72 -6.99
C THR A 95 11.22 -27.22 -7.06
N LEU A 96 10.44 -26.42 -7.79
CA LEU A 96 10.63 -24.95 -7.84
C LEU A 96 9.72 -24.16 -6.87
N LEU A 97 8.72 -24.80 -6.26
CA LEU A 97 7.86 -24.17 -5.25
C LEU A 97 8.33 -24.39 -3.79
N LEU A 98 9.30 -25.30 -3.55
CA LEU A 98 9.88 -25.52 -2.22
C LEU A 98 11.14 -24.67 -1.93
N LEU A 99 11.67 -23.93 -2.91
CA LEU A 99 12.83 -23.02 -2.70
C LEU A 99 12.45 -21.52 -2.68
N GLY A 100 11.22 -21.15 -3.05
CA GLY A 100 10.81 -19.74 -3.23
C GLY A 100 10.18 -19.08 -1.99
N THR A 101 9.77 -19.83 -0.98
CA THR A 101 9.11 -19.29 0.22
C THR A 101 10.07 -18.99 1.38
N TRP A 102 11.38 -19.10 1.17
CA TRP A 102 12.41 -18.89 2.20
C TRP A 102 13.25 -17.63 1.97
N ALA A 103 12.74 -16.63 1.24
CA ALA A 103 13.46 -15.38 0.99
C ALA A 103 13.00 -14.21 1.90
N TRP A 104 11.92 -14.37 2.66
CA TRP A 104 11.34 -13.31 3.51
C TRP A 104 11.53 -13.52 5.03
N GLN A 105 12.24 -14.56 5.47
CA GLN A 105 12.45 -14.87 6.90
C GLN A 105 13.85 -14.56 7.45
N GLN A 106 14.73 -13.90 6.69
CA GLN A 106 16.06 -13.52 7.19
C GLN A 106 16.03 -12.08 7.72
N PRO A 107 16.15 -11.84 9.04
CA PRO A 107 16.49 -10.52 9.55
C PRO A 107 17.93 -10.22 9.12
N GLN A 108 18.11 -9.23 8.26
CA GLN A 108 19.44 -8.75 7.91
C GLN A 108 20.02 -8.03 9.13
N ALA A 109 20.70 -8.79 9.99
CA ALA A 109 21.59 -8.23 10.98
C ALA A 109 22.77 -7.61 10.22
N ALA A 110 22.67 -6.32 9.92
CA ALA A 110 23.80 -5.52 9.47
C ALA A 110 24.79 -5.39 10.64
N SER A 111 25.59 -6.42 10.86
CA SER A 111 26.77 -6.35 11.72
C SER A 111 27.87 -5.62 10.96
N TRP A 112 27.86 -4.29 11.04
CA TRP A 112 29.02 -3.49 10.69
C TRP A 112 30.13 -3.79 11.70
N THR A 113 30.93 -4.82 11.47
CA THR A 113 32.23 -4.93 12.11
C THR A 113 33.17 -4.01 11.36
N GLN A 114 33.25 -2.76 11.82
CA GLN A 114 34.35 -1.89 11.48
C GLN A 114 35.62 -2.53 12.04
N ALA A 115 36.40 -3.16 11.16
CA ALA A 115 37.75 -3.57 11.47
C ALA A 115 38.53 -2.30 11.84
N GLY A 116 38.79 -2.13 13.13
CA GLY A 116 39.78 -1.18 13.61
C GLY A 116 41.12 -1.56 13.02
N ALA A 117 41.48 -0.93 11.91
CA ALA A 117 42.86 -0.90 11.45
C ALA A 117 43.65 -0.06 12.47
N THR A 118 44.23 -0.73 13.46
CA THR A 118 45.33 -0.19 14.24
C THR A 118 46.52 -0.05 13.29
N THR A 119 46.58 1.07 12.56
CA THR A 119 47.81 1.51 11.92
C THR A 119 48.79 1.83 13.06
N ALA A 120 49.85 1.03 13.12
CA ALA A 120 50.96 1.21 14.02
C ALA A 120 51.55 2.63 13.91
N LEU A 121 51.72 3.28 15.05
CA LEU A 121 52.50 4.51 15.19
C LEU A 121 53.98 4.21 14.88
N PRO A 122 54.63 4.90 13.93
CA PRO A 122 56.05 5.15 14.08
C PRO A 122 56.22 6.18 15.20
N ALA A 123 57.06 5.87 16.18
CA ALA A 123 57.51 6.83 17.16
C ALA A 123 58.29 7.93 16.43
N GLU A 124 57.66 9.09 16.23
CA GLU A 124 58.31 10.27 15.68
C GLU A 124 58.36 11.37 16.72
N VAL A 125 59.58 11.89 16.83
CA VAL A 125 60.11 12.82 17.81
C VAL A 125 59.35 14.14 17.78
N ALA A 126 59.00 14.66 18.95
CA ALA A 126 58.56 16.03 19.10
C ALA A 126 59.70 17.01 18.77
N PRO A 127 59.43 18.01 17.92
CA PRO A 127 59.80 19.36 18.32
C PRO A 127 58.68 20.38 18.05
N GLU A 128 58.47 21.21 19.07
CA GLU A 128 57.93 22.58 19.12
C GLU A 128 56.84 23.06 18.14
N LEU A 129 55.75 23.50 18.79
CA LEU A 129 54.62 24.23 18.26
C LEU A 129 55.03 25.62 17.71
N PRO A 130 54.54 26.04 16.53
CA PRO A 130 54.11 27.42 16.33
C PRO A 130 52.67 27.58 16.86
N PRO A 131 52.35 28.69 17.57
CA PRO A 131 51.02 28.91 18.12
C PRO A 131 50.05 29.32 16.99
N TYR A 132 48.81 28.86 17.10
CA TYR A 132 47.69 29.13 16.19
C TYR A 132 47.78 28.52 14.79
N THR A 133 47.49 27.22 14.71
CA THR A 133 46.54 26.74 13.69
C THR A 133 45.39 26.07 14.42
N VAL A 134 44.24 26.74 14.44
CA VAL A 134 42.97 26.08 14.75
C VAL A 134 42.81 25.03 13.66
N PRO A 135 42.67 23.72 13.98
CA PRO A 135 42.24 22.75 12.99
C PRO A 135 40.90 23.28 12.50
N GLY A 136 40.87 23.78 11.26
CA GLY A 136 39.63 24.19 10.63
C GLY A 136 38.70 22.99 10.73
N LEU A 137 37.70 23.08 11.61
CA LEU A 137 36.54 22.22 11.59
C LEU A 137 36.07 22.29 10.14
N ALA A 138 36.36 21.23 9.38
CA ALA A 138 35.98 21.12 7.99
C ALA A 138 34.48 21.42 7.96
N SER A 139 34.14 22.63 7.50
CA SER A 139 32.77 23.04 7.40
C SER A 139 32.08 21.99 6.54
N PRO A 140 30.88 21.51 6.89
CA PRO A 140 30.10 20.60 6.04
C PRO A 140 29.74 21.23 4.67
N ALA A 141 30.15 22.48 4.42
CA ALA A 141 29.97 23.24 3.20
C ALA A 141 30.74 22.70 1.98
N SER A 142 31.65 21.73 2.13
CA SER A 142 32.34 21.08 0.99
C SER A 142 31.65 19.80 0.50
N ILE A 143 30.56 19.36 1.15
CA ILE A 143 29.79 18.20 0.68
C ILE A 143 28.98 18.63 -0.55
N GLY A 144 29.29 18.04 -1.71
CA GLY A 144 28.58 18.30 -2.96
C GLY A 144 27.06 18.08 -2.84
N PRO A 145 26.25 18.72 -3.70
CA PRO A 145 24.79 18.63 -3.64
C PRO A 145 24.27 17.18 -3.69
N GLU A 146 24.88 16.32 -4.50
CA GLU A 146 24.52 14.90 -4.61
C GLU A 146 24.73 14.12 -3.30
N GLN A 147 25.82 14.40 -2.59
CA GLN A 147 26.12 13.70 -1.34
C GLN A 147 25.21 14.18 -0.20
N ARG A 148 24.77 15.44 -0.22
CA ARG A 148 23.70 15.93 0.67
C ARG A 148 22.38 15.21 0.38
N LEU A 149 22.02 15.06 -0.88
CA LEU A 149 20.81 14.32 -1.30
C LEU A 149 20.85 12.86 -0.85
N ALA A 150 21.93 12.14 -1.12
CA ALA A 150 22.11 10.76 -0.69
C ALA A 150 22.01 10.62 0.83
N SER A 151 22.63 11.54 1.59
CA SER A 151 22.51 11.56 3.05
C SER A 151 21.10 11.88 3.56
N ALA A 152 20.30 12.64 2.79
CA ALA A 152 18.91 12.93 3.13
C ALA A 152 18.04 11.69 2.94
N VAL A 153 18.17 11.01 1.79
CA VAL A 153 17.46 9.75 1.50
C VAL A 153 17.79 8.70 2.56
N GLN A 154 19.08 8.47 2.85
CA GLN A 154 19.49 7.46 3.83
C GLN A 154 18.87 7.70 5.21
N ARG A 155 18.82 8.96 5.66
CA ARG A 155 18.24 9.32 6.96
C ARG A 155 16.72 9.09 6.97
N MET A 156 16.05 9.51 5.90
CA MET A 156 14.62 9.30 5.73
C MET A 156 14.26 7.81 5.72
N GLU A 157 14.97 7.00 4.93
CA GLU A 157 14.77 5.56 4.86
C GLU A 157 14.97 4.88 6.21
N THR A 158 16.04 5.23 6.91
CA THR A 158 16.33 4.67 8.24
C THR A 158 15.21 5.02 9.22
N TYR A 159 14.71 6.27 9.20
CA TYR A 159 13.64 6.73 10.06
C TYR A 159 12.31 6.01 9.83
N TYR A 160 11.92 5.82 8.55
CA TYR A 160 10.67 5.13 8.23
C TYR A 160 10.79 3.61 8.32
N ALA A 161 11.95 3.01 8.02
CA ALA A 161 12.14 1.57 8.12
C ALA A 161 11.83 1.03 9.52
N VAL A 162 12.26 1.75 10.56
CA VAL A 162 11.96 1.40 11.95
C VAL A 162 10.46 1.43 12.21
N GLN A 163 9.78 2.52 11.83
CA GLN A 163 8.34 2.70 12.08
C GLN A 163 7.47 1.74 11.27
N LEU A 164 7.81 1.50 10.00
CA LEU A 164 7.10 0.55 9.16
C LEU A 164 7.25 -0.87 9.72
N ALA A 165 8.45 -1.27 10.15
CA ALA A 165 8.68 -2.59 10.75
C ALA A 165 7.87 -2.78 12.05
N GLU A 166 7.86 -1.77 12.93
CA GLU A 166 7.09 -1.77 14.17
C GLU A 166 5.59 -1.93 13.88
N ARG A 167 5.02 -1.07 13.03
CA ARG A 167 3.59 -1.13 12.67
C ARG A 167 3.20 -2.41 11.97
N GLN A 168 4.05 -2.93 11.09
CA GLN A 168 3.83 -4.24 10.45
C GLN A 168 3.85 -5.38 11.47
N GLN A 169 4.71 -5.32 12.49
CA GLN A 169 4.73 -6.31 13.56
C GLN A 169 3.46 -6.24 14.42
N GLU A 170 3.03 -5.04 14.83
CA GLU A 170 1.76 -4.84 15.55
C GLU A 170 0.59 -5.39 14.74
N LEU A 171 0.58 -5.13 13.43
CA LEU A 171 -0.49 -5.58 12.56
C LEU A 171 -0.52 -7.11 12.47
N ARG A 172 0.65 -7.77 12.37
CA ARG A 172 0.75 -9.24 12.42
C ARG A 172 0.23 -9.80 13.75
N GLN A 173 0.53 -9.18 14.87
CA GLN A 173 0.00 -9.62 16.17
C GLN A 173 -1.52 -9.44 16.27
N ALA A 174 -2.05 -8.34 15.71
CA ALA A 174 -3.49 -8.09 15.65
C ALA A 174 -4.22 -9.08 14.73
N ASP A 175 -3.56 -9.60 13.68
CA ASP A 175 -4.11 -10.65 12.82
C ASP A 175 -4.29 -11.99 13.54
N GLU A 176 -3.35 -12.34 14.42
CA GLU A 176 -3.38 -13.63 15.13
C GLU A 176 -4.60 -13.75 16.08
N GLY A 177 -5.15 -12.61 16.52
CA GLY A 177 -6.32 -12.56 17.43
C GLY A 177 -7.67 -12.31 16.76
N VAL A 178 -7.72 -11.87 15.49
CA VAL A 178 -8.96 -11.48 14.80
C VAL A 178 -9.21 -12.41 13.62
N ALA A 179 -10.16 -13.34 13.79
CA ALA A 179 -10.52 -14.29 12.75
C ALA A 179 -11.31 -13.63 11.60
N ALA A 180 -10.69 -13.68 10.42
CA ALA A 180 -11.26 -13.94 9.08
C ALA A 180 -12.05 -12.88 8.30
N ASN A 181 -12.62 -11.82 8.89
CA ASN A 181 -13.61 -11.02 8.15
C ASN A 181 -13.16 -9.64 7.63
N ALA A 182 -11.92 -9.20 7.89
CA ALA A 182 -11.39 -7.96 7.31
C ALA A 182 -10.64 -8.26 5.98
N PRO A 183 -10.95 -7.60 4.86
CA PRO A 183 -10.26 -7.82 3.58
C PRO A 183 -8.79 -7.40 3.69
N ARG A 184 -7.92 -8.40 3.88
CA ARG A 184 -6.47 -8.21 4.03
C ARG A 184 -5.79 -7.89 2.69
N ALA A 185 -6.36 -8.36 1.59
CA ALA A 185 -5.75 -8.28 0.27
C ALA A 185 -5.64 -6.83 -0.24
N ASP A 186 -6.63 -5.97 0.04
CA ASP A 186 -6.74 -4.65 -0.58
C ASP A 186 -5.61 -3.72 -0.14
N TRP A 187 -5.40 -3.55 1.16
CA TRP A 187 -4.34 -2.68 1.68
C TRP A 187 -2.94 -3.25 1.44
N GLN A 188 -2.80 -4.58 1.32
CA GLN A 188 -1.53 -5.20 0.97
C GLN A 188 -1.15 -4.90 -0.48
N GLN A 189 -2.13 -4.95 -1.38
CA GLN A 189 -1.93 -4.54 -2.77
C GLN A 189 -1.54 -3.06 -2.86
N GLU A 190 -2.19 -2.20 -2.08
CA GLU A 190 -1.85 -0.77 -2.05
C GLU A 190 -0.43 -0.53 -1.52
N LEU A 191 -0.01 -1.20 -0.44
CA LEU A 191 1.39 -1.14 0.01
C LEU A 191 2.38 -1.59 -1.06
N ALA A 192 2.09 -2.69 -1.76
CA ALA A 192 2.96 -3.17 -2.83
C ALA A 192 3.06 -2.13 -3.98
N SER A 193 1.97 -1.44 -4.30
CA SER A 193 1.99 -0.36 -5.30
C SER A 193 2.81 0.85 -4.83
N LEU A 194 2.74 1.18 -3.53
CA LEU A 194 3.56 2.25 -2.93
C LEU A 194 5.04 1.86 -2.91
N ASP A 195 5.36 0.57 -2.68
CA ASP A 195 6.69 -0.02 -2.80
C ASP A 195 7.27 0.19 -4.19
N GLU A 196 6.52 -0.19 -5.23
CA GLU A 196 6.94 0.00 -6.61
C GLU A 196 7.15 1.48 -6.96
N ALA A 197 6.21 2.35 -6.59
CA ALA A 197 6.32 3.77 -6.84
C ALA A 197 7.55 4.40 -6.19
N TYR A 198 7.99 3.91 -5.03
CA TYR A 198 9.20 4.40 -4.38
C TYR A 198 10.49 3.97 -5.08
N GLU A 199 10.54 2.73 -5.59
CA GLU A 199 11.69 2.29 -6.39
C GLU A 199 11.79 3.07 -7.72
N GLN A 200 10.65 3.45 -8.30
CA GLN A 200 10.62 4.40 -9.42
C GLN A 200 11.16 5.78 -9.01
N LEU A 201 10.67 6.34 -7.89
CA LEU A 201 11.15 7.63 -7.38
C LEU A 201 12.66 7.63 -7.08
N LYS A 202 13.22 6.54 -6.55
CA LYS A 202 14.67 6.38 -6.39
C LYS A 202 15.43 6.49 -7.71
N THR A 203 14.86 5.90 -8.76
CA THR A 203 15.44 5.90 -10.10
C THR A 203 15.37 7.31 -10.71
N GLU A 204 14.24 7.99 -10.52
CA GLU A 204 14.04 9.38 -10.96
C GLU A 204 14.92 10.36 -10.18
N LEU A 205 15.19 10.11 -8.90
CA LEU A 205 15.94 11.01 -8.03
C LEU A 205 17.29 11.45 -8.62
N TYR A 206 17.99 10.53 -9.30
CA TYR A 206 19.31 10.79 -9.88
C TYR A 206 19.26 11.23 -11.35
N GLN A 207 18.11 11.09 -12.00
CA GLN A 207 17.92 11.42 -13.41
C GLN A 207 17.16 12.73 -13.61
N ASN A 208 16.43 13.18 -12.59
CA ASN A 208 15.56 14.34 -12.64
C ASN A 208 16.37 15.63 -12.41
N PRO A 209 16.14 16.69 -13.21
CA PRO A 209 16.75 18.00 -12.99
C PRO A 209 16.35 18.66 -11.65
N GLU A 210 15.23 18.24 -11.04
CA GLU A 210 14.71 18.76 -9.77
C GLU A 210 14.65 17.64 -8.69
N PRO A 211 15.80 17.18 -8.19
CA PRO A 211 15.88 16.05 -7.25
C PRO A 211 15.20 16.35 -5.90
N GLU A 212 15.07 17.61 -5.52
CA GLU A 212 14.42 18.02 -4.26
C GLU A 212 12.91 17.70 -4.28
N MET A 213 12.24 17.91 -5.42
CA MET A 213 10.82 17.57 -5.59
C MET A 213 10.61 16.06 -5.52
N VAL A 214 11.52 15.29 -6.14
CA VAL A 214 11.46 13.82 -6.10
C VAL A 214 11.68 13.32 -4.68
N LEU A 215 12.63 13.91 -3.93
CA LEU A 215 12.84 13.59 -2.51
C LEU A 215 11.59 13.89 -1.67
N GLU A 216 10.88 14.98 -1.95
CA GLU A 216 9.61 15.29 -1.27
C GLU A 216 8.54 14.23 -1.59
N ALA A 217 8.42 13.82 -2.85
CA ALA A 217 7.52 12.74 -3.25
C ALA A 217 7.88 11.40 -2.59
N MET A 218 9.17 11.09 -2.46
CA MET A 218 9.66 9.91 -1.73
C MET A 218 9.25 9.95 -0.25
N ASN A 219 9.41 11.09 0.41
CA ASN A 219 8.99 11.28 1.80
C ASN A 219 7.47 11.10 1.93
N ARG A 220 6.69 11.68 1.00
CA ARG A 220 5.23 11.52 0.99
C ARG A 220 4.80 10.08 0.76
N ASN A 221 5.46 9.34 -0.13
CA ASN A 221 5.20 7.92 -0.35
C ASN A 221 5.37 7.13 0.96
N MET A 222 6.46 7.37 1.69
CA MET A 222 6.71 6.73 2.99
C MET A 222 5.69 7.10 4.07
N GLN A 223 5.25 8.35 4.10
CA GLN A 223 4.17 8.80 4.99
C GLN A 223 2.86 8.07 4.70
N ILE A 224 2.47 7.96 3.43
CA ILE A 224 1.23 7.27 3.03
C ILE A 224 1.26 5.81 3.49
N ARG A 225 2.39 5.10 3.35
CA ARG A 225 2.53 3.73 3.85
C ARG A 225 2.31 3.64 5.36
N LEU A 226 2.88 4.57 6.10
CA LEU A 226 2.77 4.60 7.56
C LEU A 226 1.33 4.90 8.00
N ASP A 227 0.67 5.84 7.33
CA ASP A 227 -0.73 6.22 7.58
C ASP A 227 -1.68 5.07 7.25
N LEU A 228 -1.47 4.39 6.12
CA LEU A 228 -2.23 3.21 5.73
C LEU A 228 -2.12 2.11 6.79
N LEU A 229 -0.90 1.78 7.24
CA LEU A 229 -0.71 0.81 8.33
C LEU A 229 -1.38 1.26 9.63
N GLY A 230 -1.28 2.55 9.98
CA GLY A 230 -1.94 3.12 11.15
C GLY A 230 -3.47 3.02 11.08
N GLN A 231 -4.06 3.27 9.92
CA GLN A 231 -5.50 3.13 9.68
C GLN A 231 -5.94 1.67 9.83
N GLN A 232 -5.16 0.72 9.30
CA GLN A 232 -5.47 -0.72 9.44
C GLN A 232 -5.44 -1.17 10.89
N LEU A 233 -4.45 -0.73 11.67
CA LEU A 233 -4.39 -1.00 13.11
C LEU A 233 -5.61 -0.46 13.86
N ARG A 234 -5.99 0.81 13.60
CA ARG A 234 -7.18 1.42 14.21
C ARG A 234 -8.45 0.65 13.87
N THR A 235 -8.61 0.25 12.61
CA THR A 235 -9.76 -0.52 12.15
C THR A 235 -9.87 -1.85 12.90
N ARG A 236 -8.73 -2.54 13.11
CA ARG A 236 -8.71 -3.80 13.87
C ARG A 236 -9.03 -3.63 15.33
N GLU A 237 -8.50 -2.59 15.96
CA GLU A 237 -8.82 -2.30 17.35
C GLU A 237 -10.31 -1.99 17.52
N GLN A 238 -10.90 -1.21 16.61
CA GLN A 238 -12.32 -0.93 16.61
C GLN A 238 -13.18 -2.19 16.44
N ILE A 239 -12.80 -3.09 15.53
CA ILE A 239 -13.46 -4.39 15.36
C ILE A 239 -13.36 -5.22 16.64
N ARG A 240 -12.18 -5.26 17.26
CA ARG A 240 -11.96 -6.01 18.50
C ARG A 240 -12.81 -5.46 19.65
N GLU A 241 -12.84 -4.15 19.82
CA GLU A 241 -13.64 -3.48 20.84
C GLU A 241 -15.14 -3.78 20.65
N TYR A 242 -15.64 -3.70 19.41
CA TYR A 242 -17.01 -4.06 19.08
C TYR A 242 -17.34 -5.51 19.46
N HIS A 243 -16.44 -6.45 19.20
CA HIS A 243 -16.64 -7.87 19.57
C HIS A 243 -16.51 -8.13 21.08
N ASN A 244 -15.71 -7.33 21.80
CA ASN A 244 -15.50 -7.48 23.24
C ASN A 244 -16.59 -6.84 24.10
N GLN A 245 -17.45 -5.97 23.57
CA GLN A 245 -18.54 -5.35 24.31
C GLN A 245 -19.73 -6.33 24.45
N PRO A 246 -20.03 -6.86 25.66
CA PRO A 246 -20.99 -7.96 25.86
C PRO A 246 -22.47 -7.57 25.71
N TYR A 247 -22.80 -6.29 25.47
CA TYR A 247 -24.18 -5.79 25.50
C TYR A 247 -24.91 -5.76 24.14
N MET A 248 -24.24 -5.99 23.01
CA MET A 248 -24.88 -5.86 21.68
C MET A 248 -25.38 -7.19 21.07
N VAL A 249 -25.04 -8.34 21.64
CA VAL A 249 -25.45 -9.67 21.10
C VAL A 249 -26.66 -10.25 21.83
N ALA A 250 -27.05 -9.68 22.99
CA ALA A 250 -28.05 -10.27 23.88
C ALA A 250 -29.50 -9.79 23.64
N ASP A 251 -29.72 -8.65 22.97
CA ASP A 251 -31.04 -7.98 22.99
C ASP A 251 -32.00 -8.43 21.87
N SER A 252 -31.54 -9.22 20.89
CA SER A 252 -32.38 -9.67 19.76
C SER A 252 -33.15 -10.98 20.01
N ARG A 253 -33.01 -11.61 21.18
CA ARG A 253 -33.67 -12.90 21.50
C ARG A 253 -34.80 -12.80 22.53
N ARG A 254 -35.22 -11.60 22.92
CA ARG A 254 -36.35 -11.42 23.85
C ARG A 254 -37.34 -10.38 23.34
N LEU A 255 -38.21 -10.79 22.41
CA LEU A 255 -39.57 -10.25 22.33
C LEU A 255 -40.54 -11.44 22.24
N PRO A 256 -41.63 -11.43 23.04
CA PRO A 256 -42.60 -12.52 23.17
C PRO A 256 -43.54 -12.66 21.97
#